data_AF-A0A1J3E9S8-F1
#
_entry.id   AF-A0A1J3E9S8-F1
#
_cell.length_a   1.000
_cell.length_b   1.000
_cell.length_c   1.000
_cell.angle_alpha   90.00
_cell.angle_beta   90.00
_cell.angle_gamma   90.00
#
_symmetry.space_group_name_H-M   'P 1'
#
loop_
_entity.id
_entity.type
_entity.pdbx_description
1 polymer ?
#
loop_
_entity_poly.entity_id
_entity_poly.type
_entity_poly.pdbx_seq_one_letter_code
_entity_poly.pdbx_strand_id
1 'polypeptide(L)'
;MGNVIYGAVATATVKELQDRGLGWAALQINKMLRSLTNEDYRTAGKMAGNSIVLSDSPWFEVYDNNFGWGRPIAARPGPGNSISGKLVL
;
A
#
# COMPACT_ATOMS: atom_id res chain seq x y z
N MET A 1 -4.29 18.39 -12.65
CA MET A 1 -3.71 17.19 -11.99
C MET A 1 -4.69 16.74 -10.93
N GLY A 2 -5.26 15.54 -11.10
CA GLY A 2 -6.24 14.97 -10.17
C GLY A 2 -5.66 13.73 -9.51
N ASN A 3 -6.16 13.40 -8.32
CA ASN A 3 -5.75 12.21 -7.58
C ASN A 3 -6.91 11.23 -7.51
N VAL A 4 -6.67 9.96 -7.84
CA VAL A 4 -7.64 8.88 -7.67
C VAL A 4 -6.95 7.80 -6.83
N ILE A 5 -7.22 7.81 -5.53
CA ILE A 5 -6.72 6.81 -4.58
C ILE A 5 -7.92 6.16 -3.93
N TYR A 6 -7.92 4.84 -3.91
CA TYR A 6 -8.89 4.04 -3.17
C TYR A 6 -8.21 3.33 -2.01
N GLY A 7 -8.69 3.59 -0.79
CA GLY A 7 -8.15 2.99 0.43
C GLY A 7 -8.93 1.74 0.78
N ALA A 8 -8.26 0.59 0.74
CA ALA A 8 -8.87 -0.71 1.00
C ALA A 8 -8.21 -1.39 2.22
N VAL A 9 -9.00 -2.08 3.04
CA VAL A 9 -8.52 -2.65 4.32
C VAL A 9 -8.86 -4.12 4.39
N ALA A 10 -7.85 -4.95 4.66
CA ALA A 10 -8.01 -6.34 5.04
C ALA A 10 -7.74 -6.49 6.54
N THR A 11 -8.71 -7.04 7.27
CA THR A 11 -8.60 -7.23 8.73
C THR A 11 -8.34 -8.70 9.04
N ALA A 12 -7.39 -8.96 9.93
CA ALA A 12 -7.12 -10.28 10.49
C ALA A 12 -6.76 -10.15 11.97
N THR A 13 -7.00 -11.19 12.75
CA THR A 13 -6.54 -11.25 14.14
C THR A 13 -5.05 -11.58 14.21
N VAL A 14 -4.39 -11.15 15.30
CA VAL A 14 -2.97 -11.48 15.55
C VAL A 14 -2.73 -13.00 15.53
N LYS A 15 -3.67 -13.76 16.11
CA LYS A 15 -3.62 -15.21 16.14
C LYS A 15 -3.66 -15.82 14.75
N GLU A 16 -4.58 -15.37 13.88
CA GLU A 16 -4.66 -15.89 12.50
C GLU A 16 -3.39 -15.59 11.70
N LEU A 17 -2.82 -14.40 11.86
CA LEU A 17 -1.59 -14.03 11.18
C LEU A 17 -0.40 -14.88 11.67
N GLN A 18 -0.31 -15.13 12.97
CA GLN A 18 0.71 -15.97 13.57
C GLN A 18 0.58 -17.43 13.15
N ASP A 19 -0.63 -17.98 13.15
CA ASP A 19 -0.88 -19.39 12.87
C ASP A 19 -0.78 -19.71 11.36
N ARG A 20 -1.15 -18.77 10.47
CA ARG A 20 -1.28 -19.01 9.01
C ARG A 20 -0.18 -18.36 8.16
N GLY A 21 0.57 -17.41 8.71
CA GLY A 21 1.71 -16.77 8.07
C GLY A 21 1.39 -15.77 6.95
N LEU A 22 2.47 -15.25 6.33
CA LEU A 22 2.41 -14.13 5.37
C LEU A 22 1.72 -14.48 4.04
N GLY A 23 1.90 -15.71 3.54
CA GLY A 23 1.25 -16.13 2.29
C GLY A 23 -0.29 -16.11 2.39
N TRP A 24 -0.81 -16.51 3.56
CA TRP A 24 -2.24 -16.41 3.84
C TRP A 24 -2.71 -14.95 3.96
N ALA A 25 -1.92 -14.09 4.59
CA ALA A 25 -2.21 -12.65 4.67
C ALA A 25 -2.25 -11.99 3.28
N ALA A 26 -1.29 -12.31 2.41
CA ALA A 26 -1.27 -11.85 1.02
C ALA A 26 -2.52 -12.31 0.24
N LEU A 27 -2.99 -13.54 0.49
CA LEU A 27 -4.24 -14.03 -0.09
C LEU A 27 -5.46 -13.25 0.40
N GLN A 28 -5.54 -12.86 1.68
CA GLN A 28 -6.64 -12.03 2.18
C GLN A 28 -6.66 -10.65 1.51
N ILE A 29 -5.49 -10.03 1.32
CA ILE A 29 -5.35 -8.76 0.59
C ILE A 29 -5.85 -8.93 -0.86
N ASN A 30 -5.42 -9.99 -1.56
CA ASN A 30 -5.86 -10.27 -2.93
C ASN A 30 -7.38 -10.47 -3.04
N LYS A 31 -7.98 -11.23 -2.11
CA LYS A 31 -9.44 -11.40 -2.05
C LYS A 31 -10.18 -10.07 -1.87
N MET A 32 -9.69 -9.24 -0.96
CA MET A 32 -10.24 -7.91 -0.71
C MET A 32 -10.13 -7.03 -1.96
N LEU A 33 -8.96 -6.99 -2.62
CA LEU A 33 -8.77 -6.22 -3.85
C LEU A 33 -9.70 -6.67 -4.99
N ARG A 34 -9.96 -7.98 -5.09
CA ARG A 34 -10.89 -8.55 -6.09
C ARG A 34 -12.36 -8.24 -5.82
N SER A 35 -12.73 -7.99 -4.56
CA SER A 35 -14.10 -7.60 -4.22
C SER A 35 -14.41 -6.14 -4.50
N LEU A 36 -13.40 -5.33 -4.83
CA LEU A 36 -13.59 -3.91 -5.12
C LEU A 36 -14.34 -3.73 -6.43
N THR A 37 -15.40 -2.94 -6.36
CA THR A 37 -16.21 -2.53 -7.49
C THR A 37 -15.92 -1.07 -7.80
N ASN A 38 -16.35 -0.62 -8.98
CA ASN A 38 -16.20 0.80 -9.33
C ASN A 38 -16.94 1.68 -8.30
N GLU A 39 -18.09 1.27 -7.76
CA GLU A 39 -18.88 2.11 -6.84
C GLU A 39 -18.18 2.43 -5.51
N ASP A 40 -17.15 1.67 -5.16
CA ASP A 40 -16.46 1.79 -3.88
C ASP A 40 -15.57 3.04 -3.79
N TYR A 41 -15.27 3.78 -4.87
CA TYR A 41 -14.37 4.95 -4.85
C TYR A 41 -14.75 6.07 -3.85
N ARG A 42 -15.96 6.06 -3.27
CA ARG A 42 -16.41 7.07 -2.31
C ARG A 42 -16.03 6.77 -0.86
N THR A 43 -15.61 5.55 -0.54
CA THR A 43 -15.35 5.12 0.84
C THR A 43 -13.86 4.85 1.05
N ALA A 44 -13.20 5.68 1.85
CA ALA A 44 -11.86 5.38 2.32
C ALA A 44 -11.94 4.39 3.49
N GLY A 45 -11.23 3.26 3.39
CA GLY A 45 -11.06 2.34 4.50
C GLY A 45 -10.48 3.04 5.73
N LYS A 46 -11.08 2.81 6.90
CA LYS A 46 -10.63 3.41 8.17
C LYS A 46 -9.40 2.66 8.69
N MET A 47 -8.31 3.38 8.89
CA MET A 47 -7.11 2.88 9.55
C MET A 47 -7.29 2.92 11.07
N ALA A 48 -6.88 1.86 11.75
CA ALA A 48 -6.82 1.77 13.20
C ALA A 48 -5.37 1.87 13.68
N GLY A 49 -5.14 2.12 14.98
CA GLY A 49 -3.79 2.28 15.54
C GLY A 49 -2.88 1.03 15.43
N ASN A 50 -3.45 -0.11 15.04
CA ASN A 50 -2.79 -1.40 14.84
C ASN A 50 -2.80 -1.83 13.35
N SER A 51 -2.97 -0.88 12.43
CA SER A 51 -2.94 -1.13 10.99
C SER A 51 -1.53 -0.94 10.40
N ILE A 52 -1.18 -1.75 9.41
CA ILE A 52 -0.02 -1.54 8.54
C ILE A 52 -0.52 -0.91 7.24
N VAL A 53 0.15 0.14 6.78
CA VAL A 53 -0.23 0.87 5.57
C VAL A 53 0.73 0.55 4.45
N LEU A 54 0.19 0.09 3.32
CA LEU A 54 0.89 -0.05 2.05
C LEU A 54 0.29 0.96 1.09
N SER A 55 1.12 1.81 0.49
CA SER A 55 0.64 2.82 -0.45
C SER A 55 1.65 3.04 -1.59
N ASP A 56 2.19 1.94 -2.09
CA ASP A 56 3.13 1.94 -3.21
C ASP A 56 2.57 1.15 -4.38
N SER A 57 3.14 1.33 -5.56
CA SER A 57 2.70 0.71 -6.79
C SER A 57 3.91 0.32 -7.63
N PRO A 58 4.02 -0.95 -8.08
CA PRO A 58 5.10 -1.38 -8.96
C PRO A 58 5.08 -0.65 -10.32
N TRP A 59 3.97 0.03 -10.64
CA TRP A 59 3.81 0.85 -11.84
C TRP A 59 4.41 2.26 -11.70
N PHE A 60 4.88 2.64 -10.51
CA PHE A 60 5.59 3.89 -10.35
C PHE A 60 7.02 3.76 -10.86
N GLU A 61 7.27 4.41 -12.00
CA GLU A 61 8.59 4.48 -12.62
C GLU A 61 9.48 5.48 -11.90
N VAL A 62 9.98 5.08 -10.72
CA VAL A 62 10.84 5.93 -9.90
C VAL A 62 12.28 5.96 -10.45
N TYR A 63 12.77 4.83 -10.93
CA TYR A 63 14.18 4.62 -11.27
C TYR A 63 14.56 4.92 -12.73
N ASP A 64 13.58 5.19 -13.61
CA ASP A 64 13.85 5.52 -15.02
C ASP A 64 14.07 7.02 -15.26
N ASN A 65 13.98 7.84 -14.21
CA ASN A 65 14.23 9.27 -14.30
C ASN A 65 15.72 9.55 -14.52
N ASN A 66 16.10 10.27 -15.57
CA ASN A 66 17.48 10.72 -15.80
C ASN A 66 17.52 12.22 -16.12
N PHE A 67 17.98 13.03 -15.16
CA PHE A 67 18.12 14.48 -15.32
C PHE A 67 19.41 14.92 -16.04
N GLY A 68 20.16 13.97 -16.62
CA GLY A 68 21.48 14.20 -17.21
C GLY A 68 22.64 13.86 -16.27
N TRP A 69 22.35 13.41 -15.04
CA TRP A 69 23.35 12.98 -14.05
C TRP A 69 23.38 11.46 -13.85
N GLY A 70 22.65 10.71 -14.68
CA GLY A 70 22.48 9.26 -14.56
C GLY A 70 21.17 8.88 -13.84
N ARG A 71 20.90 7.57 -13.81
CA ARG A 71 19.71 7.03 -13.15
C ARG A 71 19.85 7.01 -11.62
N PRO A 72 18.76 7.21 -10.87
CA PRO A 72 18.73 7.06 -9.43
C PRO A 72 19.20 5.67 -8.99
N ILE A 73 20.03 5.63 -7.95
CA ILE A 73 20.47 4.39 -7.31
C ILE A 73 19.60 3.97 -6.13
N ALA A 74 18.85 4.93 -5.55
CA ALA A 74 17.94 4.70 -4.43
C ALA A 74 16.90 5.84 -4.39
N ALA A 75 15.66 5.49 -4.03
CA ALA A 75 14.62 6.45 -3.71
C ALA A 75 14.25 6.30 -2.22
N ARG A 76 13.92 7.42 -1.57
CA ARG A 76 13.47 7.43 -0.18
C ARG A 76 12.25 8.30 -0.01
N PRO A 77 11.30 7.92 0.87
CA PRO A 77 10.13 8.73 1.15
C PRO A 77 10.53 10.06 1.79
N GLY A 78 9.93 11.15 1.31
CA GLY A 78 10.05 12.46 1.94
C GLY A 78 9.19 12.59 3.21
N PRO A 79 9.34 13.69 3.98
CA PRO A 79 8.63 13.89 5.24
C PRO A 79 7.09 13.85 5.11
N GLY A 80 6.55 14.31 3.98
CA GLY A 80 5.10 14.25 3.70
C GLY A 80 4.53 12.83 3.56
N ASN A 81 5.39 11.82 3.51
CA ASN A 81 5.00 10.42 3.38
C ASN A 81 5.18 9.62 4.69
N SER A 82 5.39 10.32 5.82
CA SER A 82 5.62 9.71 7.13
C SER A 82 4.31 9.46 7.87
N ILE A 83 3.83 8.22 7.81
CA ILE A 83 2.65 7.75 8.56
C ILE A 83 3.10 6.59 9.45
N SER A 84 2.69 6.60 10.72
CA SER A 84 3.02 5.49 11.64
C SER A 84 2.46 4.17 11.11
N GLY A 85 3.27 3.12 11.10
CA GLY A 85 2.87 1.81 10.56
C GLY A 85 2.89 1.70 9.03
N LYS A 86 3.37 2.73 8.31
CA LYS A 86 3.51 2.68 6.86
C LYS A 86 4.79 1.97 6.42
N LEU A 87 4.64 1.04 5.49
CA LEU A 87 5.74 0.46 4.74
C LEU A 87 5.83 1.17 3.38
N VAL A 88 7.03 1.60 3.04
CA VAL A 88 7.37 2.17 1.72
C VAL A 88 8.27 1.13 1.05
N LEU A 89 7.90 0.72 -0.16
CA LEU A 89 8.55 -0.34 -0.92
C LEU A 89 9.28 0.25 -2.14
#